data_AF-A0A8S4AZ28-F1
#
_entry.id   AF-A0A8S4AZ28-F1
#
_cell.length_a   1.000
_cell.length_b   1.000
_cell.length_c   1.000
_cell.angle_alpha   90.00
_cell.angle_beta   90.00
_cell.angle_gamma   90.00
#
_symmetry.space_group_name_H-M   'P 1'
#
loop_
_entity.id
_entity.type
_entity.pdbx_description
1 polymer ?
#
loop_
_entity_poly.entity_id
_entity_poly.type
_entity_poly.pdbx_seq_one_letter_code
_entity_poly.pdbx_strand_id
1 'polypeptide(L)'
;MSLVLSRRVFGVVSQQAAPHLRLVGHQHAFQSPWFFPVMTLKTSVPLRAEPKKKKKVDPRREQMLRERLKKKLKKLERVPPELIPIEDFITPTRCLDEMRERASPRLTFEESESRALLLKEWSRYKQQQHLAEVQAIELALEAQREALEELKLESEELYRAALKPDPLLFPFTHEGPANTPPIPNYDAPDGKYNNVTKVYTQ
;
A
#
# COMPACT_ATOMS: atom_id res chain seq x y z
N MET A 1 -21.56 6.13 45.59
CA MET A 1 -22.50 5.75 44.51
C MET A 1 -21.69 5.11 43.40
N SER A 2 -21.41 3.82 43.53
CA SER A 2 -20.50 3.03 42.70
C SER A 2 -21.30 2.23 41.67
N LEU A 3 -21.13 2.55 40.39
CA LEU A 3 -21.73 1.80 39.29
C LEU A 3 -20.69 0.82 38.72
N VAL A 4 -20.84 -0.45 39.09
CA VAL A 4 -20.07 -1.57 38.55
C VAL A 4 -20.78 -2.07 37.29
N LEU A 5 -20.21 -1.80 36.12
CA LEU A 5 -20.72 -2.31 34.85
C LEU A 5 -19.99 -3.61 34.47
N SER A 6 -20.67 -4.73 34.69
CA SER A 6 -20.27 -6.09 34.29
C SER A 6 -20.36 -6.23 32.76
N ARG A 7 -19.23 -6.48 32.08
CA ARG A 7 -19.19 -6.90 30.68
C ARG A 7 -19.02 -8.42 30.58
N ARG A 8 -20.07 -9.11 30.13
CA ARG A 8 -20.03 -10.52 29.71
C ARG A 8 -19.29 -10.63 28.38
N VAL A 9 -18.25 -11.47 28.35
CA VAL A 9 -17.54 -11.87 27.14
C VAL A 9 -18.12 -13.21 26.69
N PHE A 10 -18.72 -13.25 25.49
CA PHE A 10 -19.11 -14.50 24.83
C PHE A 10 -17.89 -15.09 24.15
N GLY A 11 -17.34 -16.16 24.72
CA GLY A 11 -16.32 -17.00 24.10
C GLY A 11 -16.98 -18.06 23.22
N VAL A 12 -16.62 -18.10 21.94
CA VAL A 12 -16.88 -19.25 21.05
C VAL A 12 -15.53 -19.82 20.66
N VAL A 13 -15.10 -20.84 21.40
CA VAL A 13 -13.98 -21.71 21.03
C VAL A 13 -14.57 -22.92 20.33
N SER A 14 -14.18 -23.13 19.09
CA SER A 14 -14.45 -24.35 18.35
C SER A 14 -13.20 -24.72 17.59
N GLN A 15 -12.47 -25.73 18.07
CA GLN A 15 -12.29 -27.01 17.36
C GLN A 15 -11.20 -27.89 18.01
N GLN A 16 -11.59 -29.15 18.21
CA GLN A 16 -10.86 -30.39 17.89
C GLN A 16 -9.86 -31.05 18.86
N ALA A 17 -9.99 -32.39 18.81
CA ALA A 17 -9.10 -33.50 19.21
C ALA A 17 -9.33 -34.06 20.63
N ALA A 18 -9.54 -35.35 20.88
CA ALA A 18 -9.65 -36.57 20.06
C ALA A 18 -10.33 -37.67 20.90
N PRO A 19 -11.03 -38.65 20.32
CA PRO A 19 -11.37 -39.89 21.03
C PRO A 19 -10.36 -41.01 20.73
N HIS A 20 -9.87 -41.55 21.83
CA HIS A 20 -9.26 -42.85 22.00
C HIS A 20 -10.31 -43.95 21.79
N LEU A 21 -9.99 -44.99 21.02
CA LEU A 21 -10.18 -46.39 21.42
C LEU A 21 -9.71 -47.35 20.31
N ARG A 22 -9.07 -48.42 20.78
CA ARG A 22 -8.40 -49.47 20.02
C ARG A 22 -9.38 -50.53 19.51
N LEU A 23 -8.95 -51.14 18.40
CA LEU A 23 -9.25 -52.46 17.82
C LEU A 23 -10.30 -53.34 18.53
N VAL A 24 -11.31 -53.77 17.76
CA VAL A 24 -11.57 -55.16 17.30
C VAL A 24 -12.46 -54.98 16.05
N GLY A 25 -11.99 -55.22 14.81
CA GLY A 25 -11.79 -56.54 14.24
C GLY A 25 -13.04 -56.96 13.46
N HIS A 26 -13.11 -56.70 12.15
CA HIS A 26 -13.70 -57.62 11.18
C HIS A 26 -13.34 -57.21 9.75
N GLN A 27 -13.11 -58.26 8.97
CA GLN A 27 -12.52 -58.27 7.65
C GLN A 27 -13.49 -57.67 6.63
N HIS A 28 -12.98 -56.99 5.60
CA HIS A 28 -13.17 -57.37 4.20
C HIS A 28 -12.56 -56.32 3.26
N ALA A 29 -11.59 -56.79 2.48
CA ALA A 29 -11.15 -56.31 1.17
C ALA A 29 -10.77 -54.82 1.03
N PHE A 30 -9.50 -54.53 1.28
CA PHE A 30 -8.77 -53.45 0.61
C PHE A 30 -8.91 -53.60 -0.91
N GLN A 31 -9.72 -52.78 -1.56
CA GLN A 31 -9.59 -52.53 -3.00
C GLN A 31 -8.54 -51.44 -3.18
N SER A 32 -7.31 -51.87 -3.40
CA SER A 32 -6.21 -51.01 -3.83
C SER A 32 -6.51 -50.44 -5.23
N PRO A 33 -6.17 -49.15 -5.49
CA PRO A 33 -6.41 -48.49 -6.78
C PRO A 33 -5.43 -48.95 -7.89
N TRP A 34 -4.75 -50.07 -7.67
CA TRP A 34 -3.70 -50.64 -8.52
C TRP A 34 -3.98 -52.09 -8.92
N PHE A 35 -5.24 -52.52 -8.90
CA PHE A 35 -5.65 -53.71 -9.66
C PHE A 35 -5.97 -53.29 -11.09
N PHE A 36 -4.98 -53.44 -11.96
CA PHE A 36 -5.21 -53.57 -13.40
C PHE A 36 -5.67 -55.01 -13.65
N PRO A 37 -6.93 -55.28 -14.02
CA PRO A 37 -7.29 -56.60 -14.51
C PRO A 37 -6.51 -56.86 -15.79
N VAL A 38 -5.54 -57.76 -15.65
CA VAL A 38 -4.77 -58.39 -16.71
C VAL A 38 -5.75 -59.05 -17.70
N MET A 39 -5.61 -58.68 -18.96
CA MET A 39 -6.07 -59.43 -20.14
C MET A 39 -7.57 -59.76 -20.25
N THR A 40 -8.29 -58.87 -20.93
CA THR A 40 -9.08 -59.34 -22.09
C THR A 40 -8.38 -58.86 -23.35
N LEU A 41 -7.42 -59.67 -23.84
CA LEU A 41 -6.86 -59.50 -25.17
C LEU A 41 -7.98 -59.75 -26.19
N LYS A 42 -8.70 -58.70 -26.56
CA LYS A 42 -9.52 -58.73 -27.78
C LYS A 42 -8.53 -58.69 -28.95
N THR A 43 -8.29 -59.84 -29.56
CA THR A 43 -7.44 -60.02 -30.75
C THR A 43 -8.08 -59.49 -32.04
N SER A 44 -9.20 -58.78 -31.95
CA SER A 44 -9.75 -58.06 -33.10
C SER A 44 -8.84 -56.88 -33.43
N VAL A 45 -8.23 -56.91 -34.62
CA VAL A 45 -7.53 -55.78 -35.25
C VAL A 45 -8.35 -54.51 -35.02
N PRO A 46 -7.80 -53.45 -34.38
CA PRO A 46 -8.47 -52.16 -34.39
C PRO A 46 -8.46 -51.70 -35.84
N LEU A 47 -9.57 -51.95 -36.56
CA LEU A 47 -9.83 -51.36 -37.85
C LEU A 47 -9.54 -49.87 -37.67
N ARG A 48 -8.53 -49.37 -38.39
CA ARG A 48 -8.14 -47.96 -38.39
C ARG A 48 -9.34 -47.15 -38.87
N ALA A 49 -10.26 -46.86 -37.97
CA ALA A 49 -11.23 -45.81 -38.15
C ALA A 49 -10.40 -44.53 -38.26
N GLU A 50 -10.63 -43.77 -39.33
CA GLU A 50 -10.00 -42.47 -39.52
C GLU A 50 -10.10 -41.66 -38.23
N PRO A 51 -9.02 -40.97 -37.79
CA PRO A 51 -9.06 -40.20 -36.57
C PRO A 51 -10.19 -39.18 -36.67
N LYS A 52 -11.30 -39.47 -35.98
CA LYS A 52 -12.49 -38.59 -35.97
C LYS A 52 -12.02 -37.23 -35.48
N LYS A 53 -12.12 -36.22 -36.35
CA LYS A 53 -11.76 -34.83 -36.02
C LYS A 53 -12.40 -34.49 -34.67
N LYS A 54 -11.57 -34.14 -33.68
CA LYS A 54 -12.07 -33.71 -32.36
C LYS A 54 -13.06 -32.59 -32.60
N LYS A 55 -14.31 -32.77 -32.16
CA LYS A 55 -15.36 -31.77 -32.34
C LYS A 55 -14.88 -30.46 -31.72
N LYS A 56 -14.97 -29.37 -32.48
CA LYS A 56 -14.68 -28.03 -31.99
C LYS A 56 -15.54 -27.80 -30.74
N VAL A 57 -14.94 -27.22 -29.70
CA VAL A 57 -15.62 -26.97 -28.42
C VAL A 57 -16.93 -26.22 -28.69
N ASP A 58 -18.02 -26.69 -28.05
CA ASP A 58 -19.34 -26.11 -28.25
C ASP A 58 -19.31 -24.63 -27.87
N PRO A 59 -19.78 -23.70 -28.74
CA PRO A 59 -19.76 -22.27 -28.45
C PRO A 59 -20.58 -21.90 -27.20
N ARG A 60 -21.57 -22.72 -26.85
CA ARG A 60 -22.37 -22.58 -25.62
C ARG A 60 -21.55 -22.75 -24.34
N ARG A 61 -20.53 -23.62 -24.35
CA ARG A 61 -19.64 -23.81 -23.18
C ARG A 61 -18.79 -22.56 -22.96
N GLU A 62 -18.28 -21.97 -24.03
CA GLU A 62 -17.50 -20.72 -23.97
C GLU A 62 -18.35 -19.54 -23.50
N GLN A 63 -19.60 -19.41 -23.97
CA GLN A 63 -20.52 -18.37 -23.53
C GLN A 63 -20.83 -18.47 -22.03
N MET A 64 -21.14 -19.67 -21.54
CA MET A 64 -21.39 -19.92 -20.11
C MET A 64 -20.16 -19.59 -19.25
N LEU A 65 -18.95 -19.89 -19.73
CA LEU A 65 -17.70 -19.52 -19.05
C LEU A 65 -17.50 -18.00 -19.01
N ARG A 66 -17.75 -17.30 -20.13
CA ARG A 66 -17.68 -15.84 -20.19
C ARG A 66 -18.65 -15.18 -19.22
N GLU A 67 -19.88 -15.67 -19.12
CA GLU A 67 -20.87 -15.14 -18.16
C GLU A 67 -20.47 -15.39 -16.70
N ARG A 68 -19.93 -16.57 -16.39
CA ARG A 68 -19.41 -16.87 -15.05
C ARG A 68 -18.24 -15.96 -14.69
N LEU A 69 -17.33 -15.71 -15.63
CA LEU A 69 -16.22 -14.77 -15.45
C LEU A 69 -16.71 -13.34 -15.25
N LYS A 70 -17.67 -12.86 -16.06
CA LYS A 70 -18.32 -11.55 -15.89
C LYS A 70 -18.94 -11.39 -14.50
N LYS A 71 -19.61 -12.44 -13.99
CA LYS A 71 -20.20 -12.43 -12.64
C LYS A 71 -19.12 -12.41 -11.54
N LYS A 72 -18.00 -13.10 -11.72
CA LYS A 72 -16.86 -13.07 -10.79
C LYS A 72 -16.17 -11.70 -10.80
N LEU A 73 -15.94 -11.13 -11.97
CA LEU A 73 -15.36 -9.80 -12.13
C LEU A 73 -16.24 -8.72 -11.49
N LYS A 74 -17.56 -8.74 -11.75
CA LYS A 74 -18.53 -7.87 -11.04
C LYS A 74 -18.56 -8.05 -9.53
N LYS A 75 -18.17 -9.22 -9.00
CA LYS A 75 -18.06 -9.45 -7.55
C LYS A 75 -16.75 -8.89 -7.01
N LEU A 76 -15.65 -9.04 -7.74
CA LEU A 76 -14.35 -8.49 -7.38
C LEU A 76 -14.35 -6.96 -7.45
N GLU A 77 -14.94 -6.37 -8.48
CA GLU A 77 -15.11 -4.91 -8.61
C GLU A 77 -16.00 -4.31 -7.51
N ARG A 78 -16.90 -5.10 -6.93
CA ARG A 78 -17.73 -4.66 -5.79
C ARG A 78 -16.94 -4.63 -4.48
N VAL A 79 -15.84 -5.37 -4.37
CA VAL A 79 -14.98 -5.34 -3.18
C VAL A 79 -14.06 -4.13 -3.33
N PRO A 80 -14.12 -3.15 -2.41
CA PRO A 80 -13.22 -2.01 -2.46
C PRO A 80 -11.77 -2.50 -2.26
N PRO A 81 -10.80 -1.97 -3.01
CA PRO A 81 -9.40 -2.35 -2.83
C PRO A 81 -8.89 -1.88 -1.47
N GLU A 82 -8.16 -2.74 -0.77
CA GLU A 82 -7.48 -2.38 0.48
C GLU A 82 -6.24 -1.52 0.19
N LEU A 83 -6.07 -0.42 0.91
CA LEU A 83 -4.90 0.45 0.72
C LEU A 83 -3.64 -0.23 1.26
N ILE A 84 -2.52 -0.06 0.55
CA ILE A 84 -1.21 -0.50 1.03
C ILE A 84 -0.91 0.22 2.36
N PRO A 85 -0.56 -0.50 3.44
CA PRO A 85 -0.29 0.12 4.73
C PRO A 85 0.99 0.97 4.67
N ILE A 86 0.98 2.10 5.37
CA ILE A 86 2.16 2.97 5.52
C ILE A 86 2.97 2.45 6.71
N GLU A 87 4.09 1.80 6.42
CA GLU A 87 4.93 1.15 7.44
C GLU A 87 5.42 2.15 8.52
N ASP A 88 5.73 3.39 8.14
CA ASP A 88 6.27 4.42 9.05
C ASP A 88 5.28 4.88 10.13
N PHE A 89 3.97 4.80 9.86
CA PHE A 89 2.94 5.15 10.84
C PHE A 89 2.65 4.01 11.83
N ILE A 90 3.02 2.78 11.48
CA ILE A 90 2.74 1.61 12.31
C ILE A 90 3.94 1.36 13.20
N THR A 91 3.77 1.52 14.52
CA THR A 91 4.82 1.21 15.48
C THR A 91 5.18 -0.28 15.38
N PRO A 92 6.44 -0.63 15.05
CA PRO A 92 6.84 -2.01 14.94
C PRO A 92 6.86 -2.67 16.32
N THR A 93 6.53 -3.96 16.39
CA THR A 93 6.48 -4.74 17.64
C THR A 93 7.80 -4.70 18.43
N ARG A 94 8.93 -4.52 17.74
CA ARG A 94 10.27 -4.38 18.35
C ARG A 94 10.42 -3.16 19.27
N CYS A 95 9.57 -2.15 19.12
CA CYS A 95 9.57 -0.94 19.95
C CYS A 95 8.67 -1.07 21.18
N LEU A 96 7.85 -2.12 21.27
CA LEU A 96 6.96 -2.37 22.41
C LEU A 96 7.65 -3.16 23.54
N ASP A 97 8.93 -3.50 23.36
CA ASP A 97 9.72 -4.25 24.33
C ASP A 97 10.26 -3.31 25.42
N GLU A 98 9.71 -3.45 26.64
CA GLU A 98 10.04 -2.63 27.81
C GLU A 98 11.53 -2.71 28.19
N MET A 99 12.23 -3.80 27.81
CA MET A 99 13.67 -3.94 28.06
C MET A 99 14.53 -2.87 27.37
N ARG A 100 13.98 -2.23 26.33
CA ARG A 100 14.66 -1.19 25.54
C ARG A 100 14.38 0.22 26.06
N GLU A 101 13.48 0.35 27.04
CA GLU A 101 13.15 1.64 27.64
C GLU A 101 14.33 2.20 28.42
N ARG A 102 14.63 3.48 28.18
CA ARG A 102 15.62 4.23 28.96
C ARG A 102 14.87 5.04 30.00
N ALA A 103 15.31 5.00 31.25
CA ALA A 103 14.72 5.79 32.32
C ALA A 103 14.86 7.29 32.01
N SER A 104 13.76 8.03 32.15
CA SER A 104 13.76 9.48 31.95
C SER A 104 14.61 10.17 33.02
N PRO A 105 15.57 11.02 32.65
CA PRO A 105 16.34 11.80 33.62
C PRO A 105 15.42 12.83 34.31
N ARG A 106 15.65 13.06 35.61
CA ARG A 106 15.00 14.17 36.32
C ARG A 106 15.70 15.46 35.90
N LEU A 107 14.92 16.40 35.37
CA LEU A 107 15.43 17.72 34.99
C LEU A 107 15.56 18.59 36.23
N THR A 108 16.63 19.39 36.28
CA THR A 108 16.74 20.45 37.29
C THR A 108 15.77 21.59 36.96
N PHE A 109 15.42 22.39 37.97
CA PHE A 109 14.54 23.53 37.77
C PHE A 109 15.12 24.52 36.73
N GLU A 110 16.40 24.83 36.85
CA GLU A 110 17.14 25.72 35.94
C GLU A 110 17.08 25.25 34.47
N GLU A 111 17.26 23.95 34.23
CA GLU A 111 17.14 23.37 32.89
C GLU A 111 15.72 23.48 32.34
N SER A 112 14.72 23.24 33.19
CA SER A 112 13.32 23.33 32.78
C SER A 112 12.91 24.77 32.43
N GLU A 113 13.36 25.75 33.21
CA GLU A 113 13.14 27.17 32.93
C GLU A 113 13.90 27.62 31.67
N SER A 114 15.15 27.20 31.51
CA SER A 114 15.96 27.52 30.32
C SER A 114 15.30 27.01 29.04
N ARG A 115 14.77 25.77 29.05
CA ARG A 115 14.00 25.22 27.92
C ARG A 115 12.73 26.02 27.66
N ALA A 116 12.00 26.40 28.71
CA ALA A 116 10.77 27.18 28.57
C ALA A 116 11.04 28.57 27.98
N LEU A 117 12.12 29.25 28.39
CA LEU A 117 12.54 30.52 27.82
C LEU A 117 12.94 30.38 26.35
N LEU A 118 13.76 29.37 26.03
CA LEU A 118 14.15 29.08 24.65
C LEU A 118 12.95 28.84 23.73
N LEU A 119 11.95 28.09 24.20
CA LEU A 119 10.73 27.84 23.42
C LEU A 119 9.91 29.12 23.18
N LYS A 120 9.87 30.04 24.16
CA LYS A 120 9.21 31.35 24.00
C LYS A 120 9.94 32.23 22.99
N GLU A 121 11.27 32.21 23.00
CA GLU A 121 12.08 32.93 22.01
C GLU A 121 11.91 32.32 20.62
N TRP A 122 11.95 30.99 20.52
CA TRP A 122 11.71 30.27 19.28
C TRP A 122 10.32 30.55 18.69
N SER A 123 9.27 30.60 19.52
CA SER A 123 7.93 30.92 19.05
C SER A 123 7.85 32.35 18.49
N ARG A 124 8.50 33.32 19.15
CA ARG A 124 8.57 34.70 18.65
C ARG A 124 9.34 34.78 17.33
N TYR A 125 10.48 34.11 17.25
CA TYR A 125 11.31 34.05 16.04
C TYR A 125 10.52 33.44 14.87
N LYS A 126 9.86 32.30 15.08
CA LYS A 126 9.04 31.66 14.04
C LYS A 126 7.84 32.49 13.62
N GLN A 127 7.23 33.23 14.55
CA GLN A 127 6.18 34.17 14.21
C GLN A 127 6.71 35.30 13.31
N GLN A 128 7.86 35.88 13.63
CA GLN A 128 8.49 36.92 12.80
C GLN A 128 8.85 36.39 11.40
N GLN A 129 9.42 35.18 11.32
CA GLN A 129 9.72 34.53 10.04
C GLN A 129 8.44 34.36 9.21
N HIS A 130 7.36 33.87 9.81
CA HIS A 130 6.09 33.68 9.13
C HIS A 130 5.48 35.00 8.63
N LEU A 131 5.50 36.05 9.46
CA LEU A 131 5.00 37.37 9.05
C LEU A 131 5.80 37.94 7.88
N ALA A 132 7.11 37.76 7.86
CA ALA A 132 7.96 38.20 6.75
C ALA A 132 7.67 37.40 5.46
N GLU A 133 7.46 36.08 5.56
CA GLU A 133 7.07 35.23 4.42
C GLU A 133 5.70 35.64 3.86
N VAL A 134 4.71 35.87 4.72
CA VAL A 134 3.37 36.34 4.33
C VAL A 134 3.46 37.69 3.63
N GLN A 135 4.19 38.65 4.21
CA GLN A 135 4.39 39.97 3.62
C GLN A 135 5.06 39.88 2.24
N ALA A 136 6.07 39.01 2.08
CA ALA A 136 6.74 38.81 0.78
C ALA A 136 5.78 38.23 -0.27
N ILE A 137 4.90 37.31 0.11
CA ILE A 137 3.87 36.74 -0.76
C ILE A 137 2.85 37.81 -1.15
N GLU A 138 2.37 38.61 -0.19
CA GLU A 138 1.42 39.70 -0.42
C GLU A 138 1.99 40.72 -1.43
N LEU A 139 3.22 41.18 -1.22
CA LEU A 139 3.91 42.09 -2.14
C LEU A 139 4.08 41.49 -3.53
N ALA A 140 4.44 40.21 -3.64
CA ALA A 140 4.56 39.54 -4.93
C ALA A 140 3.22 39.43 -5.67
N LEU A 141 2.12 39.21 -4.94
CA LEU A 141 0.77 39.16 -5.51
C LEU A 141 0.26 40.54 -5.92
N GLU A 142 0.53 41.58 -5.14
CA GLU A 142 0.21 42.97 -5.48
C GLU A 142 0.94 43.39 -6.76
N ALA A 143 2.25 43.17 -6.82
CA ALA A 143 3.05 43.46 -8.01
C ALA A 143 2.57 42.67 -9.25
N GLN A 144 2.17 41.41 -9.08
CA GLN A 144 1.58 40.62 -10.17
C GLN A 144 0.26 41.23 -10.67
N ARG A 145 -0.61 41.72 -9.76
CA ARG A 145 -1.90 42.32 -10.12
C ARG A 145 -1.70 43.64 -10.86
N GLU A 146 -0.86 44.53 -10.34
CA GLU A 146 -0.53 45.80 -10.96
C GLU A 146 0.03 45.59 -12.38
N ALA A 147 0.99 44.66 -12.53
CA ALA A 147 1.55 44.33 -13.84
C ALA A 147 0.49 43.81 -14.83
N LEU A 148 -0.50 43.05 -14.38
CA LEU A 148 -1.60 42.58 -15.23
C LEU A 148 -2.59 43.69 -15.60
N GLU A 149 -2.83 44.65 -14.72
CA GLU A 149 -3.66 45.82 -14.98
C GLU A 149 -3.00 46.73 -16.02
N GLU A 150 -1.71 47.02 -15.87
CA GLU A 150 -0.92 47.79 -16.84
C GLU A 150 -0.87 47.09 -18.21
N LEU A 151 -0.57 45.79 -18.23
CA LEU A 151 -0.54 45.00 -19.46
C LEU A 151 -1.88 45.01 -20.19
N LYS A 152 -3.00 45.04 -19.46
CA LYS A 152 -4.34 45.13 -20.05
C LYS A 152 -4.59 46.49 -20.70
N LEU A 153 -4.07 47.58 -20.13
CA LEU A 153 -4.18 48.92 -20.72
C LEU A 153 -3.31 49.05 -21.99
N GLU A 154 -2.15 48.40 -22.01
CA GLU A 154 -1.25 48.41 -23.17
C GLU A 154 -1.71 47.49 -24.30
N SER A 155 -2.09 46.24 -23.98
CA SER A 155 -2.47 45.24 -24.98
C SER A 155 -3.39 44.14 -24.44
N GLU A 156 -4.63 44.08 -24.95
CA GLU A 156 -5.60 43.07 -24.53
C GLU A 156 -5.23 41.64 -24.98
N GLU A 157 -4.53 41.50 -26.12
CA GLU A 157 -4.12 40.22 -26.65
C GLU A 157 -3.11 39.50 -25.74
N LEU A 158 -2.09 40.21 -25.26
CA LEU A 158 -1.08 39.67 -24.36
C LEU A 158 -1.69 39.36 -22.99
N TYR A 159 -2.61 40.19 -22.50
CA TYR A 159 -3.36 39.92 -21.28
C TYR A 159 -4.12 38.59 -21.35
N ARG A 160 -4.84 38.35 -22.44
CA ARG A 160 -5.54 37.07 -22.66
C ARG A 160 -4.58 35.89 -22.80
N ALA A 161 -3.37 36.11 -23.29
CA ALA A 161 -2.34 35.07 -23.36
C ALA A 161 -1.77 34.75 -21.97
N ALA A 162 -1.44 35.77 -21.17
CA ALA A 162 -0.86 35.65 -19.84
C ALA A 162 -1.80 34.96 -18.82
N LEU A 163 -3.11 35.12 -18.99
CA LEU A 163 -4.11 34.43 -18.15
C LEU A 163 -4.20 32.91 -18.40
N LYS A 164 -3.67 32.41 -19.51
CA LYS A 164 -3.76 30.99 -19.83
C LYS A 164 -2.80 30.20 -18.92
N PRO A 165 -3.26 29.10 -18.29
CA PRO A 165 -2.37 28.25 -17.52
C PRO A 165 -1.34 27.61 -18.44
N ASP A 166 -0.09 27.54 -17.99
CA ASP A 166 0.98 26.88 -18.73
C ASP A 166 0.86 25.36 -18.59
N PRO A 167 0.61 24.60 -19.68
CA PRO A 167 0.54 23.15 -19.63
C PRO A 167 1.89 22.49 -19.33
N LEU A 168 3.02 23.21 -19.48
CA LEU A 168 4.36 22.67 -19.22
C LEU A 168 4.75 22.67 -17.75
N LEU A 169 3.95 23.31 -16.89
CA LEU A 169 4.23 23.39 -15.45
C LEU A 169 4.17 22.02 -14.76
N PHE A 170 3.37 21.08 -15.27
CA PHE A 170 3.22 19.76 -14.68
C PHE A 170 3.68 18.66 -15.64
N PRO A 171 4.52 17.70 -15.19
CA PRO A 171 4.99 17.47 -13.82
C PRO A 171 6.20 18.33 -13.43
N PHE A 172 6.08 19.11 -12.35
CA PHE A 172 7.21 19.85 -11.76
C PHE A 172 8.02 18.95 -10.80
N THR A 173 9.33 18.86 -11.01
CA THR A 173 10.26 18.14 -10.12
C THR A 173 11.38 19.06 -9.66
N HIS A 174 11.61 19.10 -8.35
CA HIS A 174 12.67 19.90 -7.74
C HIS A 174 13.26 19.13 -6.55
N GLU A 175 14.60 19.06 -6.49
CA GLU A 175 15.32 18.46 -5.38
C GLU A 175 15.70 19.55 -4.36
N GLY A 176 15.56 19.24 -3.06
CA GLY A 176 15.96 20.17 -2.01
C GLY A 176 17.46 20.49 -2.01
N PRO A 177 17.88 21.58 -1.37
CA PRO A 177 19.30 21.91 -1.27
C PRO A 177 20.07 20.82 -0.49
N ALA A 178 21.26 20.46 -0.97
CA ALA A 178 22.18 19.58 -0.27
C ALA A 178 22.96 20.33 0.81
N ASN A 179 23.39 19.63 1.87
CA ASN A 179 24.25 20.21 2.92
C ASN A 179 25.60 20.69 2.36
N THR A 180 26.13 19.98 1.36
CA THR A 180 27.39 20.30 0.67
C THR A 180 27.19 20.16 -0.84
N PRO A 181 27.80 21.04 -1.65
CA PRO A 181 27.73 20.93 -3.11
C PRO A 181 28.46 19.67 -3.62
N PRO A 182 28.13 19.17 -4.82
CA PRO A 182 28.82 18.04 -5.42
C PRO A 182 30.31 18.30 -5.67
N ILE A 183 31.14 17.29 -5.43
CA ILE A 183 32.57 17.34 -5.75
C ILE A 183 32.75 16.96 -7.23
N PRO A 184 33.43 17.77 -8.05
CA PRO A 184 33.66 17.45 -9.46
C PRO A 184 34.58 16.22 -9.59
N ASN A 185 34.26 15.32 -10.53
CA ASN A 185 35.02 14.10 -10.82
C ASN A 185 35.18 13.14 -9.62
N TYR A 186 34.17 13.09 -8.74
CA TYR A 186 34.14 12.12 -7.67
C TYR A 186 33.66 10.76 -8.19
N ASP A 187 34.55 9.76 -8.16
CA ASP A 187 34.22 8.38 -8.49
C ASP A 187 33.72 7.65 -7.23
N ALA A 188 32.41 7.38 -7.21
CA ALA A 188 31.80 6.60 -6.13
C ALA A 188 32.19 5.10 -6.24
N PRO A 189 32.32 4.39 -5.11
CA PRO A 189 32.64 2.96 -5.13
C PRO A 189 31.48 2.13 -5.69
N ASP A 190 31.82 1.03 -6.36
CA ASP A 190 30.83 0.11 -6.93
C ASP A 190 29.97 -0.59 -5.86
N GLY A 191 28.67 -0.73 -6.13
CA GLY A 191 27.70 -1.36 -5.24
C GLY A 191 26.53 -1.99 -5.99
N LYS A 192 25.76 -2.85 -5.30
CA LYS A 192 24.53 -3.46 -5.84
C LYS A 192 23.30 -2.92 -5.09
N TYR A 193 22.32 -2.43 -5.84
CA TYR A 193 21.03 -2.04 -5.30
C TYR A 193 20.03 -3.19 -5.39
N ASN A 194 19.57 -3.69 -4.25
CA ASN A 194 18.52 -4.70 -4.17
C ASN A 194 17.26 -4.07 -3.58
N ASN A 195 16.17 -4.06 -4.35
CA ASN A 195 14.90 -3.57 -3.86
C ASN A 195 14.27 -4.60 -2.89
N VAL A 196 14.07 -4.20 -1.63
CA VAL A 196 13.49 -5.02 -0.56
C VAL A 196 12.09 -4.55 -0.13
N THR A 197 11.44 -3.67 -0.92
CA THR A 197 10.09 -3.18 -0.61
C THR A 197 9.09 -4.34 -0.57
N LYS A 198 8.28 -4.40 0.51
CA LYS A 198 7.27 -5.46 0.66
C LYS A 198 6.13 -5.26 -0.34
N VAL A 199 5.80 -6.32 -1.06
CA VAL A 199 4.64 -6.32 -1.97
C VAL A 199 3.42 -6.83 -1.20
N TYR A 200 2.38 -6.00 -1.12
CA TYR A 200 1.12 -6.34 -0.47
C TYR A 200 0.10 -6.79 -1.54
N THR A 201 -0.39 -8.03 -1.44
CA THR A 201 -1.39 -8.57 -2.38
C THR A 201 -2.76 -8.60 -1.73
N GLN A 202 -3.77 -8.17 -2.47
CA GLN A 202 -5.20 -8.21 -2.11
C GLN A 202 -5.86 -9.52 -2.56
#